data_AF-A0AAP8KG83-F1
#
_entry.id   AF-A0AAP8KG83-F1
#
_cell.length_a   1.000
_cell.length_b   1.000
_cell.length_c   1.000
_cell.angle_alpha   90.00
_cell.angle_beta   90.00
_cell.angle_gamma   90.00
#
_symmetry.space_group_name_H-M   'P 1'
#
loop_
_entity.id
_entity.type
_entity.pdbx_description
1 polymer ?
#
loop_
_entity_poly.entity_id
_entity_poly.type
_entity_poly.pdbx_seq_one_letter_code
_entity_poly.pdbx_strand_id
1 'polypeptide(L)'
;MSAIQKLGEQFHAIASKSDFFMATYVDAVKLRVARTQISKGPLCNVRPFDAQRAGFKPGKELKSLPATLKDTHVYYFDGEGRVILVESYGGSAAVINRSFYFHERGELKSVHFNAGGSLRNVMLSFLDGARIAQDINFGKFGEGTYDYLYEDDRLHSIVVRQREHGQENHTGYQILFGYVGGQMENIFHVFANGYQEQRYP
;
A
#
# COMPACT_ATOMS: atom_id res chain seq x y z
N MET A 1 20.85 -3.92 14.78
CA MET A 1 19.38 -3.74 14.76
C MET A 1 18.91 -3.86 13.32
N SER A 2 18.02 -4.80 13.02
CA SER A 2 17.51 -5.05 11.67
C SER A 2 16.57 -3.93 11.20
N ALA A 3 16.32 -3.84 9.88
CA ALA A 3 15.42 -2.83 9.33
C ALA A 3 13.98 -2.98 9.87
N ILE A 4 13.52 -4.21 10.07
CA ILE A 4 12.17 -4.48 10.60
C ILE A 4 12.03 -4.09 12.08
N GLN A 5 13.10 -4.23 12.89
CA GLN A 5 13.12 -3.74 14.28
C GLN A 5 12.98 -2.22 14.34
N LYS A 6 13.73 -1.49 13.52
CA LYS A 6 13.63 -0.02 13.42
C LYS A 6 12.22 0.41 12.96
N LEU A 7 11.63 -0.33 12.02
CA LEU A 7 10.27 -0.07 11.55
C LEU A 7 9.23 -0.30 12.66
N GLY A 8 9.43 -1.32 13.50
CA GLY A 8 8.61 -1.58 14.69
C GLY A 8 8.68 -0.46 15.72
N GLU A 9 9.88 0.02 16.06
CA GLU A 9 10.06 1.19 16.95
C GLU A 9 9.31 2.41 16.40
N GLN A 10 9.43 2.67 15.10
CA GLN A 10 8.71 3.75 14.44
C GLN A 10 7.19 3.55 14.47
N PHE A 11 6.70 2.33 14.24
CA PHE A 11 5.28 2.01 14.36
C PHE A 11 4.77 2.34 15.76
N HIS A 12 5.46 1.90 16.81
CA HIS A 12 5.04 2.17 18.19
C HIS A 12 5.09 3.66 18.55
N ALA A 13 6.12 4.38 18.09
CA ALA A 13 6.21 5.82 18.26
C ALA A 13 5.01 6.55 17.63
N ILE A 14 4.67 6.21 16.39
CA ILE A 14 3.52 6.81 15.68
C ILE A 14 2.21 6.41 16.36
N ALA A 15 2.03 5.12 16.67
CA ALA A 15 0.81 4.59 17.27
C ALA A 15 0.48 5.29 18.61
N SER A 16 1.48 5.51 19.46
CA SER A 16 1.33 6.17 20.76
C SER A 16 0.83 7.61 20.69
N LYS A 17 0.99 8.27 19.53
CA LYS A 17 0.60 9.67 19.29
C LYS A 17 -0.07 9.82 17.92
N SER A 18 -0.99 8.90 17.60
CA SER A 18 -1.56 8.78 16.26
C SER A 18 -2.18 10.08 15.74
N ASP A 19 -2.95 10.79 16.56
CA ASP A 19 -3.59 12.07 16.16
C ASP A 19 -2.57 13.15 15.82
N PHE A 20 -1.51 13.27 16.62
CA PHE A 20 -0.43 14.23 16.39
C PHE A 20 0.29 13.95 15.07
N PHE A 21 0.68 12.69 14.83
CA PHE A 21 1.38 12.33 13.60
C PHE A 21 0.47 12.46 12.38
N MET A 22 -0.79 12.04 12.48
CA MET A 22 -1.75 12.20 11.40
C MET A 22 -1.95 13.68 11.03
N ALA A 23 -2.13 14.56 12.01
CA ALA A 23 -2.23 16.00 11.76
C ALA A 23 -0.95 16.56 11.11
N THR A 24 0.22 16.18 11.64
CA THR A 24 1.53 16.58 11.10
C THR A 24 1.70 16.15 9.64
N TYR A 25 1.32 14.91 9.30
CA TYR A 25 1.43 14.40 7.94
C TYR A 25 0.43 15.07 6.99
N VAL A 26 -0.79 15.38 7.45
CA VAL A 26 -1.75 16.18 6.67
C VAL A 26 -1.19 17.56 6.36
N ASP A 27 -0.59 18.24 7.32
CA ASP A 27 0.00 19.56 7.10
C ASP A 27 1.20 19.50 6.14
N ALA A 28 2.05 18.47 6.27
CA ALA A 28 3.14 18.23 5.32
C ALA A 28 2.64 17.99 3.89
N VAL A 29 1.51 17.29 3.72
CA VAL A 29 0.88 17.08 2.40
C VAL A 29 0.36 18.39 1.83
N LYS A 30 -0.31 19.24 2.63
CA LYS A 30 -0.83 20.54 2.18
C LYS A 30 0.27 21.45 1.61
N LEU A 31 1.48 21.38 2.15
CA LEU A 31 2.63 22.16 1.68
C LEU A 31 3.20 21.68 0.35
N ARG A 32 2.94 20.41 -0.03
CA ARG A 32 3.58 19.75 -1.19
C ARG A 32 2.62 19.40 -2.31
N VAL A 33 1.32 19.38 -2.05
CA VAL A 33 0.32 18.99 -3.05
C VAL A 33 0.31 19.98 -4.21
N ALA A 34 0.42 19.45 -5.42
CA ALA A 34 0.34 20.21 -6.66
C ALA A 34 -0.98 19.95 -7.40
N ARG A 35 -1.53 18.73 -7.29
CA ARG A 35 -2.82 18.36 -7.89
C ARG A 35 -3.54 17.28 -7.11
N THR A 36 -4.85 17.18 -7.34
CA THR A 36 -5.69 16.08 -6.84
C THR A 36 -6.38 15.35 -7.99
N GLN A 37 -6.74 14.09 -7.76
CA GLN A 37 -7.54 13.28 -8.68
C GLN A 37 -8.55 12.47 -7.88
N ILE A 38 -9.76 12.34 -8.40
CA ILE A 38 -10.87 11.67 -7.72
C ILE A 38 -11.25 10.45 -8.55
N SER A 39 -11.56 9.34 -7.89
CA SER A 39 -12.08 8.15 -8.58
C SER A 39 -13.17 7.44 -7.81
N LYS A 40 -13.95 6.63 -8.54
CA LYS A 40 -14.76 5.55 -8.00
C LYS A 40 -13.96 4.26 -8.07
N GLY A 41 -13.74 3.59 -6.94
CA GLY A 41 -12.80 2.49 -6.82
C GLY A 41 -11.32 2.92 -6.91
N PRO A 42 -10.37 2.02 -6.61
CA PRO A 42 -8.95 2.34 -6.63
C PRO A 42 -8.42 2.52 -8.06
N LEU A 43 -7.89 3.69 -8.38
CA LEU A 43 -7.41 4.06 -9.72
C LEU A 43 -5.89 4.04 -9.84
N CYS A 44 -5.18 4.59 -8.85
CA CYS A 44 -3.72 4.67 -8.86
C CYS A 44 -3.12 3.65 -7.88
N ASN A 45 -2.10 2.94 -8.35
CA ASN A 45 -1.31 2.00 -7.58
C ASN A 45 0.03 2.64 -7.22
N VAL A 46 0.37 2.68 -5.93
CA VAL A 46 1.70 3.15 -5.49
C VAL A 46 2.73 2.03 -5.60
N ARG A 47 2.34 0.79 -5.32
CA ARG A 47 3.14 -0.40 -5.63
C ARG A 47 2.48 -1.21 -6.74
N PRO A 48 3.25 -2.04 -7.48
CA PRO A 48 2.70 -2.81 -8.58
C PRO A 48 1.44 -3.59 -8.19
N PHE A 49 0.36 -3.30 -8.91
CA PHE A 49 -0.92 -4.01 -8.81
C PHE A 49 -1.55 -4.05 -7.40
N ASP A 50 -1.25 -3.09 -6.51
CA ASP A 50 -1.75 -3.07 -5.13
C ASP A 50 -3.27 -3.31 -5.02
N ALA A 51 -4.07 -2.61 -5.83
CA ALA A 51 -5.51 -2.77 -5.86
C ALA A 51 -5.93 -4.18 -6.31
N GLN A 52 -5.33 -4.68 -7.41
CA GLN A 52 -5.64 -5.99 -7.98
C GLN A 52 -5.19 -7.13 -7.06
N ARG A 53 -4.06 -7.00 -6.36
CA ARG A 53 -3.62 -7.96 -5.33
C ARG A 53 -4.63 -8.08 -4.18
N ALA A 54 -5.33 -6.98 -3.88
CA ALA A 54 -6.44 -6.97 -2.93
C ALA A 54 -7.79 -7.43 -3.53
N GLY A 55 -7.83 -7.81 -4.81
CA GLY A 55 -9.01 -8.29 -5.52
C GLY A 55 -9.90 -7.19 -6.12
N PHE A 56 -9.41 -5.95 -6.18
CA PHE A 56 -10.18 -4.84 -6.76
C PHE A 56 -9.92 -4.69 -8.26
N LYS A 57 -10.98 -4.40 -9.01
CA LYS A 57 -10.88 -3.93 -10.39
C LYS A 57 -10.40 -2.47 -10.41
N PRO A 58 -9.67 -2.04 -11.46
CA PRO A 58 -9.33 -0.65 -11.66
C PRO A 58 -10.56 0.25 -11.58
N GLY A 59 -10.42 1.33 -10.82
CA GLY A 59 -11.44 2.35 -10.66
C GLY A 59 -11.62 3.23 -11.89
N LYS A 60 -12.53 4.18 -11.79
CA LYS A 60 -12.84 5.17 -12.83
C LYS A 60 -12.67 6.58 -12.30
N GLU A 61 -11.94 7.40 -13.04
CA GLU A 61 -11.79 8.82 -12.72
C GLU A 61 -13.13 9.57 -12.73
N LEU A 62 -13.27 10.50 -11.79
CA LEU A 62 -14.42 11.39 -11.62
C LEU A 62 -13.97 12.84 -11.76
N LYS A 63 -14.81 13.67 -12.38
CA LYS A 63 -14.55 15.12 -12.53
C LYS A 63 -14.70 15.91 -11.23
N SER A 64 -15.49 15.40 -10.29
CA SER A 64 -15.79 16.05 -9.01
C SER A 64 -16.17 15.00 -7.97
N LEU A 65 -16.20 15.38 -6.70
CA LEU A 65 -16.70 14.51 -5.63
C LEU A 65 -18.17 14.17 -5.90
N PRO A 66 -18.54 12.88 -5.84
CA PRO A 66 -19.93 12.46 -5.95
C PRO A 66 -20.72 12.82 -4.68
N ALA A 67 -22.04 12.97 -4.81
CA ALA A 67 -22.92 13.17 -3.65
C ALA A 67 -22.84 12.00 -2.64
N THR A 68 -22.61 10.78 -3.13
CA THR A 68 -22.34 9.61 -2.30
C THR A 68 -20.86 9.23 -2.36
N LEU A 69 -20.19 9.37 -1.21
CA LEU A 69 -18.75 9.11 -1.09
C LEU A 69 -18.39 7.63 -1.03
N LYS A 70 -19.37 6.71 -1.01
CA LYS A 70 -19.10 5.26 -0.98
C LYS A 70 -18.08 4.86 -2.05
N ASP A 71 -17.02 4.16 -1.68
CA ASP A 71 -16.00 3.68 -2.63
C ASP A 71 -15.37 4.82 -3.47
N THR A 72 -15.26 6.01 -2.89
CA THR A 72 -14.60 7.15 -3.51
C THR A 72 -13.16 7.21 -3.01
N HIS A 73 -12.23 7.50 -3.90
CA HIS A 73 -10.83 7.70 -3.57
C HIS A 73 -10.39 9.09 -4.01
N VAL A 74 -9.62 9.78 -3.17
CA VAL A 74 -8.98 11.05 -3.51
C VAL A 74 -7.47 10.87 -3.40
N TYR A 75 -6.80 11.11 -4.51
CA TYR A 75 -5.36 11.02 -4.65
C TYR A 75 -4.78 12.43 -4.66
N TYR A 76 -3.76 12.64 -3.85
CA TYR A 76 -3.02 13.89 -3.77
C TYR A 76 -1.62 13.64 -4.32
N PHE A 77 -1.21 14.46 -5.28
CA PHE A 77 0.07 14.32 -5.95
C PHE A 77 0.97 15.52 -5.67
N ASP A 78 2.28 15.27 -5.56
CA ASP A 78 3.28 16.32 -5.52
C ASP A 78 3.59 16.90 -6.92
N GLY A 79 4.50 17.88 -6.96
CA GLY A 79 4.92 18.53 -8.21
C GLY A 79 5.63 17.61 -9.22
N GLU A 80 6.08 16.42 -8.79
CA GLU A 80 6.66 15.39 -9.67
C GLU A 80 5.62 14.37 -10.15
N GLY A 81 4.35 14.55 -9.76
CA GLY A 81 3.26 13.65 -10.12
C GLY A 81 3.24 12.36 -9.32
N ARG A 82 3.94 12.28 -8.18
CA ARG A 82 3.93 11.13 -7.27
C ARG A 82 2.79 11.25 -6.28
N VAL A 83 2.12 10.14 -5.98
CA VAL A 83 1.08 10.10 -4.94
C VAL A 83 1.72 10.29 -3.56
N ILE A 84 1.27 11.29 -2.80
CA ILE A 84 1.73 11.59 -1.44
C ILE A 84 0.67 11.33 -0.36
N LEU A 85 -0.60 11.31 -0.73
CA LEU A 85 -1.72 10.90 0.12
C LEU A 85 -2.81 10.25 -0.72
N VAL A 86 -3.43 9.21 -0.15
CA VAL A 86 -4.69 8.65 -0.62
C VAL A 86 -5.69 8.65 0.51
N GLU A 87 -6.85 9.25 0.27
CA GLU A 87 -8.03 9.14 1.14
C GLU A 87 -9.04 8.18 0.49
N SER A 88 -9.49 7.17 1.23
CA SER A 88 -10.43 6.16 0.73
C SER A 88 -11.69 6.16 1.58
N TYR A 89 -12.82 6.50 0.95
CA TYR A 89 -14.11 6.69 1.58
C TYR A 89 -14.93 5.40 1.56
N GLY A 90 -15.30 4.93 2.74
CA GLY A 90 -16.14 3.75 2.94
C GLY A 90 -17.63 3.99 2.69
N GLY A 91 -18.46 3.01 3.09
CA GLY A 91 -19.92 3.05 2.88
C GLY A 91 -20.67 4.21 3.55
N SER A 92 -20.09 4.83 4.59
CA SER A 92 -20.59 6.06 5.20
C SER A 92 -19.58 7.21 4.99
N ALA A 93 -20.09 8.43 4.83
CA ALA A 93 -19.28 9.62 4.52
C ALA A 93 -18.20 9.95 5.59
N ALA A 94 -18.30 9.36 6.78
CA ALA A 94 -17.36 9.55 7.89
C ALA A 94 -16.16 8.58 7.87
N VAL A 95 -16.20 7.50 7.08
CA VAL A 95 -15.16 6.46 7.11
C VAL A 95 -14.08 6.81 6.09
N ILE A 96 -12.96 7.37 6.57
CA ILE A 96 -11.84 7.81 5.72
C ILE A 96 -10.57 7.05 6.13
N ASN A 97 -10.14 6.09 5.32
CA ASN A 97 -8.78 5.54 5.47
C ASN A 97 -7.79 6.53 4.85
N ARG A 98 -6.65 6.77 5.51
CA ARG A 98 -5.60 7.65 5.00
C ARG A 98 -4.29 6.89 4.84
N SER A 99 -3.73 6.94 3.64
CA SER A 99 -2.43 6.36 3.33
C SER A 99 -1.48 7.48 2.91
N PHE A 100 -0.47 7.74 3.73
CA PHE A 100 0.56 8.74 3.47
C PHE A 100 1.77 8.08 2.83
N TYR A 101 2.41 8.78 1.89
CA TYR A 101 3.56 8.29 1.13
C TYR A 101 4.68 9.33 1.12
N PHE A 102 5.84 8.91 1.61
CA PHE A 102 7.05 9.74 1.73
C PHE A 102 8.10 9.16 0.79
N HIS A 103 8.33 9.89 -0.31
CA HIS A 103 9.30 9.52 -1.33
C HIS A 103 10.66 10.11 -0.99
N GLU A 104 11.66 9.25 -0.87
CA GLU A 104 13.06 9.60 -0.65
C GLU A 104 13.92 8.92 -1.74
N ARG A 105 15.19 9.29 -1.83
CA ARG A 105 16.07 8.69 -2.85
C ARG A 105 16.28 7.20 -2.55
N GLY A 106 15.75 6.34 -3.43
CA GLY A 106 15.88 4.88 -3.33
C GLY A 106 14.94 4.23 -2.31
N GLU A 107 14.08 5.01 -1.65
CA GLU A 107 13.16 4.50 -0.63
C GLU A 107 11.77 5.15 -0.73
N LEU A 108 10.74 4.36 -0.44
CA LEU A 108 9.38 4.84 -0.25
C LEU A 108 8.88 4.37 1.10
N LYS A 109 8.58 5.30 2.00
CA LYS A 109 7.90 4.99 3.25
C LYS A 109 6.41 5.26 3.12
N SER A 110 5.57 4.34 3.60
CA SER A 110 4.13 4.56 3.70
C SER A 110 3.60 4.34 5.11
N VAL A 111 2.66 5.19 5.52
CA VAL A 111 2.00 5.16 6.84
C VAL A 111 0.50 5.14 6.64
N HIS A 112 -0.17 4.13 7.19
CA HIS A 112 -1.59 3.89 6.92
C HIS A 112 -2.40 3.99 8.21
N PHE A 113 -3.39 4.88 8.21
CA PHE A 113 -4.37 5.03 9.27
C PHE A 113 -5.72 4.50 8.81
N ASN A 114 -6.44 3.84 9.71
CA ASN A 114 -7.83 3.47 9.46
C ASN A 114 -8.77 4.65 9.70
N ALA A 115 -10.04 4.46 9.35
CA ALA A 115 -11.08 5.47 9.56
C ALA A 115 -11.27 5.93 11.01
N GLY A 116 -10.87 5.13 12.00
CA GLY A 116 -10.88 5.52 13.41
C GLY A 116 -9.67 6.35 13.84
N GLY A 117 -8.77 6.73 12.92
CA GLY A 117 -7.54 7.47 13.22
C GLY A 117 -6.43 6.62 13.83
N SER A 118 -6.64 5.32 14.04
CA SER A 118 -5.61 4.44 14.57
C SER A 118 -4.66 3.96 13.48
N LEU A 119 -3.37 3.87 13.82
CA LEU A 119 -2.34 3.36 12.92
C LEU A 119 -2.58 1.88 12.60
N ARG A 120 -2.70 1.57 11.32
CA ARG A 120 -2.84 0.20 10.80
C ARG A 120 -1.48 -0.45 10.61
N ASN A 121 -0.60 0.22 9.86
CA ASN A 121 0.74 -0.26 9.56
C ASN A 121 1.66 0.85 9.04
N VAL A 122 2.97 0.62 9.16
CA VAL A 122 4.03 1.35 8.49
C VAL A 122 4.76 0.38 7.57
N MET A 123 5.13 0.83 6.38
CA MET A 123 5.87 0.04 5.41
C MET A 123 7.03 0.86 4.86
N LEU A 124 8.15 0.20 4.59
CA LEU A 124 9.31 0.76 3.90
C LEU A 124 9.59 -0.09 2.68
N SER A 125 9.66 0.58 1.53
CA SER A 125 9.97 0.00 0.22
C SER A 125 11.37 0.41 -0.18
N PHE A 126 12.18 -0.55 -0.61
CA PHE A 126 13.49 -0.33 -1.19
C PHE A 126 13.37 -0.39 -2.71
N LEU A 127 13.89 0.62 -3.38
CA LEU A 127 13.77 0.76 -4.83
C LEU A 127 15.09 0.40 -5.54
N ASP A 128 14.95 -0.30 -6.66
CA ASP A 128 15.97 -0.43 -7.69
C ASP A 128 15.54 0.40 -8.91
N GLY A 129 16.15 1.57 -9.06
CA GLY A 129 15.68 2.60 -9.99
C GLY A 129 14.25 3.04 -9.65
N ALA A 130 13.32 2.81 -10.58
CA ALA A 130 11.90 3.12 -10.41
C ALA A 130 11.06 1.94 -9.87
N ARG A 131 11.67 0.76 -9.69
CA ARG A 131 10.97 -0.47 -9.29
C ARG A 131 11.09 -0.69 -7.80
N ILE A 132 10.05 -1.22 -7.19
CA ILE A 132 10.15 -1.74 -5.84
C ILE A 132 10.82 -3.10 -5.93
N ALA A 133 11.97 -3.25 -5.25
CA ALA A 133 12.71 -4.50 -5.13
C ALA A 133 12.29 -5.29 -3.89
N GLN A 134 12.03 -4.58 -2.78
CA GLN A 134 11.60 -5.20 -1.54
C GLN A 134 10.68 -4.27 -0.75
N ASP A 135 9.67 -4.81 -0.08
CA ASP A 135 9.00 -4.14 1.04
C ASP A 135 9.28 -4.84 2.36
N ILE A 136 9.33 -4.04 3.43
CA ILE A 136 9.17 -4.50 4.80
C ILE A 136 7.96 -3.80 5.44
N ASN A 137 7.14 -4.54 6.15
CA ASN A 137 5.91 -4.06 6.77
C ASN A 137 5.89 -4.38 8.25
N PHE A 138 5.47 -3.41 9.05
CA PHE A 138 5.15 -3.61 10.46
C PHE A 138 3.76 -3.05 10.75
N GLY A 139 2.85 -3.91 11.18
CA GLY A 139 1.47 -3.57 11.45
C GLY A 139 1.04 -3.96 12.86
N LYS A 140 -0.21 -3.62 13.18
CA LYS A 140 -0.82 -3.92 14.49
C LYS A 140 -0.78 -5.41 14.86
N PHE A 141 -0.91 -6.29 13.87
CA PHE A 141 -1.07 -7.74 14.09
C PHE A 141 0.17 -8.56 13.78
N GLY A 142 1.16 -7.98 13.11
CA GLY A 142 2.33 -8.72 12.67
C GLY A 142 3.25 -7.91 11.77
N GLU A 143 4.23 -8.61 11.23
CA GLU A 143 5.26 -8.07 10.36
C GLU A 143 5.43 -8.95 9.11
N GLY A 144 6.04 -8.40 8.07
CA GLY A 144 6.35 -9.21 6.89
C GLY A 144 7.28 -8.53 5.90
N THR A 145 7.84 -9.33 5.02
CA THR A 145 8.70 -8.92 3.91
C THR A 145 8.14 -9.43 2.59
N TYR A 146 8.40 -8.65 1.53
CA TYR A 146 7.89 -8.89 0.19
C TYR A 146 9.04 -8.68 -0.78
N ASP A 147 9.58 -9.75 -1.34
CA ASP A 147 10.67 -9.68 -2.31
C ASP A 147 10.07 -9.71 -3.72
N TYR A 148 10.25 -8.64 -4.49
CA TYR A 148 9.68 -8.48 -5.84
C TYR A 148 10.65 -9.03 -6.88
N LEU A 149 10.21 -10.03 -7.63
CA LEU A 149 11.01 -10.73 -8.64
C LEU A 149 10.51 -10.38 -10.03
N TYR A 150 11.38 -9.78 -10.83
CA TYR A 150 11.08 -9.35 -12.19
C TYR A 150 11.76 -10.26 -13.22
N GLU A 151 11.09 -10.47 -14.34
CA GLU A 151 11.66 -10.97 -15.59
C GLU A 151 11.70 -9.79 -16.55
N ASP A 152 12.89 -9.34 -16.92
CA ASP A 152 13.11 -8.07 -17.63
C ASP A 152 12.41 -6.91 -16.90
N ASP A 153 11.43 -6.27 -17.55
CA ASP A 153 10.68 -5.12 -17.01
C ASP A 153 9.36 -5.53 -16.34
N ARG A 154 9.05 -6.83 -16.31
CA ARG A 154 7.75 -7.36 -15.90
C ARG A 154 7.84 -8.03 -14.54
N LEU A 155 6.96 -7.66 -13.62
CA LEU A 155 6.86 -8.32 -12.31
C LEU A 155 6.36 -9.75 -12.51
N HIS A 156 7.22 -10.73 -12.23
CA HIS A 156 6.87 -12.14 -12.36
C HIS A 156 6.19 -12.65 -11.09
N SER A 157 6.79 -12.36 -9.93
CA SER A 157 6.25 -12.80 -8.64
C SER A 157 6.67 -11.94 -7.47
N ILE A 158 6.01 -12.12 -6.33
CA ILE A 158 6.44 -11.59 -5.03
C ILE A 158 6.54 -12.75 -4.05
N VAL A 159 7.69 -12.90 -3.40
CA VAL A 159 7.86 -13.87 -2.30
C VAL A 159 7.50 -13.17 -1.00
N VAL A 160 6.47 -13.68 -0.31
CA VAL A 160 5.99 -13.13 0.95
C VAL A 160 6.46 -13.98 2.11
N ARG A 161 7.05 -13.33 3.12
CA ARG A 161 7.31 -13.94 4.43
C ARG A 161 6.65 -13.07 5.49
N GLN A 162 5.81 -13.65 6.33
CA GLN A 162 5.04 -12.89 7.31
C GLN A 162 4.89 -13.65 8.62
N ARG A 163 4.67 -12.91 9.69
CA ARG A 163 4.53 -13.47 11.03
C ARG A 163 3.62 -12.58 11.87
N GLU A 164 2.69 -13.20 12.58
CA GLU A 164 1.90 -12.51 13.58
C GLU A 164 2.73 -12.25 14.84
N HIS A 165 2.46 -11.14 15.53
CA HIS A 165 3.16 -10.84 16.78
C HIS A 165 2.90 -11.94 17.82
N GLY A 166 3.96 -12.43 18.45
CA GLY A 166 3.87 -13.52 19.43
C GLY A 166 3.94 -14.93 18.83
N GLN A 167 3.94 -15.08 17.50
CA GLN A 167 4.26 -16.35 16.85
C GLN A 167 5.77 -16.49 16.67
N GLU A 168 6.30 -17.71 16.83
CA GLU A 168 7.73 -17.97 16.61
C GLU A 168 8.05 -18.09 15.12
N ASN A 169 7.20 -18.81 14.39
CA ASN A 169 7.46 -19.21 13.00
C ASN A 169 6.92 -18.19 11.99
N HIS A 170 7.67 -17.98 10.92
CA HIS A 170 7.18 -17.26 9.76
C HIS A 170 6.36 -18.20 8.87
N THR A 171 5.29 -17.68 8.30
CA THR A 171 4.59 -18.30 7.17
C THR A 171 5.00 -17.61 5.89
N GLY A 172 4.88 -18.30 4.76
CA GLY A 172 5.19 -17.74 3.46
C GLY A 172 4.31 -18.28 2.36
N TYR A 173 4.16 -17.47 1.34
CA TYR A 173 3.46 -17.79 0.10
C TYR A 173 4.07 -16.95 -1.02
N GLN A 174 3.79 -17.32 -2.26
CA GLN A 174 4.21 -16.57 -3.43
C GLN A 174 2.99 -15.94 -4.10
N ILE A 175 3.11 -14.69 -4.52
CA ILE A 175 2.15 -14.02 -5.39
C ILE A 175 2.66 -14.16 -6.82
N LEU A 176 1.89 -14.80 -7.70
CA LEU A 176 2.22 -14.98 -9.11
C LEU A 176 1.36 -14.05 -9.98
N PHE A 177 1.96 -13.48 -11.02
CA PHE A 177 1.29 -12.59 -11.96
C PHE A 177 1.25 -13.22 -13.35
N GLY A 178 0.04 -13.46 -13.88
CA GLY A 178 -0.16 -13.94 -15.23
C GLY A 178 -0.44 -12.81 -16.21
N TYR A 179 0.15 -12.91 -17.40
CA TYR A 179 0.09 -11.88 -18.43
C TYR A 179 -0.42 -12.43 -19.76
N VAL A 180 -1.31 -11.68 -20.42
CA VAL A 180 -1.79 -11.95 -21.78
C VAL A 180 -1.59 -10.69 -22.61
N GLY A 181 -0.92 -10.81 -23.77
CA GLY A 181 -0.63 -9.65 -24.61
C GLY A 181 0.17 -8.53 -23.91
N GLY A 182 0.97 -8.88 -22.90
CA GLY A 182 1.75 -7.93 -22.10
C GLY A 182 0.97 -7.23 -20.97
N GLN A 183 -0.34 -7.48 -20.84
CA GLN A 183 -1.16 -6.95 -19.76
C GLN A 183 -1.32 -7.97 -18.63
N MET A 184 -1.25 -7.51 -17.38
CA MET A 184 -1.49 -8.36 -16.22
C MET A 184 -2.98 -8.67 -16.16
N GLU A 185 -3.32 -9.95 -16.28
CA GLU A 185 -4.70 -10.44 -16.30
C GLU A 185 -5.09 -11.09 -14.98
N ASN A 186 -4.18 -11.83 -14.35
CA ASN A 186 -4.49 -12.63 -13.17
C ASN A 186 -3.39 -12.60 -12.12
N ILE A 187 -3.81 -12.83 -10.87
CA ILE A 187 -2.95 -12.90 -9.68
C ILE A 187 -3.36 -14.11 -8.88
N PHE A 188 -2.38 -14.94 -8.51
CA PHE A 188 -2.56 -16.11 -7.66
C PHE A 188 -1.70 -16.03 -6.41
N HIS A 189 -2.22 -16.47 -5.27
CA HIS A 189 -1.42 -16.83 -4.11
C HIS A 189 -1.15 -18.32 -4.13
N VAL A 190 0.12 -18.72 -4.03
CA VAL A 190 0.55 -20.11 -3.97
C VAL A 190 1.22 -20.35 -2.62
N PHE A 191 0.65 -21.26 -1.84
CA PHE A 191 1.10 -21.58 -0.49
C PHE A 191 2.04 -22.79 -0.50
N ALA A 192 2.86 -22.93 0.53
CA ALA A 192 3.88 -23.99 0.62
C ALA A 192 3.32 -25.42 0.53
N ASN A 193 2.05 -25.63 0.87
CA ASN A 193 1.37 -26.92 0.77
C ASN A 193 0.78 -27.20 -0.63
N GLY A 194 1.05 -26.35 -1.62
CA GLY A 194 0.52 -26.45 -2.98
C GLY A 194 -0.91 -25.91 -3.15
N TYR A 195 -1.55 -25.42 -2.09
CA TYR A 195 -2.83 -24.71 -2.22
C TYR A 195 -2.63 -23.42 -3.03
N GLN A 196 -3.56 -23.15 -3.95
CA GLN A 196 -3.57 -21.97 -4.78
C GLN A 196 -4.90 -21.24 -4.64
N GLU A 197 -4.84 -19.92 -4.46
CA GLU A 197 -5.99 -19.03 -4.39
C GLU A 197 -5.89 -17.99 -5.52
N GLN A 198 -6.89 -17.92 -6.38
CA GLN A 198 -7.00 -16.83 -7.35
C GLN A 198 -7.48 -15.57 -6.64
N ARG A 199 -6.69 -14.49 -6.76
CA ARG A 199 -6.97 -13.18 -6.16
C ARG A 199 -7.46 -12.17 -7.19
N TYR A 200 -7.09 -12.36 -8.45
CA TYR A 200 -7.48 -11.51 -9.58
C TYR A 200 -7.45 -12.35 -10.88
N PRO A 201 -8.32 -12.10 -11.88
CA PRO A 201 -9.55 -11.35 -11.71
C PRO A 201 -10.46 -12.01 -10.67
#